data_AF-A0A1I5S8M2-F1
#
_entry.id   AF-A0A1I5S8M2-F1
#
_cell.length_a   1.000
_cell.length_b   1.000
_cell.length_c   1.000
_cell.angle_alpha   90.00
_cell.angle_beta   90.00
_cell.angle_gamma   90.00
#
_symmetry.space_group_name_H-M   'P 1'
#
loop_
_entity.id
_entity.type
_entity.pdbx_description
1 polymer ?
#
loop_
_entity_poly.entity_id
_entity_poly.type
_entity_poly.pdbx_seq_one_letter_code
_entity_poly.pdbx_strand_id
1 'polypeptide(L)'
;MPFNYVSFFIPILLFNVLYWLYYRHRKKKDRGFVLAYYRLSYRRRFKRNLWTLPLIIVSIIVILLLDYVPIFVQMGYVFVISVGTVIELMYNYKQANKEREDI
;
A
#
# COMPACT_ATOMS: atom_id res chain seq x y z
N MET A 1 -5.46 -30.85 -6.16
CA MET A 1 -4.30 -30.45 -5.32
C MET A 1 -4.65 -29.11 -4.69
N PRO A 2 -4.51 -28.93 -3.36
CA PRO A 2 -4.78 -27.62 -2.76
C PRO A 2 -3.82 -26.59 -3.37
N PHE A 3 -4.36 -25.46 -3.81
CA PHE A 3 -3.56 -24.39 -4.38
C PHE A 3 -2.62 -23.86 -3.28
N ASN A 4 -1.30 -23.98 -3.47
CA ASN A 4 -0.32 -23.50 -2.49
C ASN A 4 -0.21 -21.97 -2.56
N TYR A 5 -1.12 -21.28 -1.87
CA TYR A 5 -1.18 -19.80 -1.81
C TYR A 5 0.18 -19.16 -1.47
N VAL A 6 1.00 -19.82 -0.64
CA VAL A 6 2.35 -19.37 -0.28
C VAL A 6 3.24 -19.15 -1.51
N SER A 7 3.18 -20.05 -2.49
CA SER A 7 4.02 -19.95 -3.70
C SER A 7 3.64 -18.77 -4.59
N PHE A 8 2.40 -18.27 -4.48
CA PHE A 8 1.94 -17.10 -5.22
C PHE A 8 2.44 -15.79 -4.60
N PHE A 9 2.57 -15.74 -3.27
CA PHE A 9 3.02 -14.53 -2.56
C PHE A 9 4.53 -14.29 -2.64
N ILE A 10 5.35 -15.36 -2.76
CA ILE A 10 6.81 -15.26 -2.84
C ILE A 10 7.30 -14.32 -3.97
N PRO A 11 6.88 -14.49 -5.24
CA PRO A 11 7.33 -13.61 -6.32
C PRO A 11 6.84 -12.17 -6.15
N ILE A 12 5.65 -11.97 -5.58
CA ILE A 12 5.10 -10.64 -5.29
C ILE A 12 5.96 -9.91 -4.26
N LEU A 13 6.36 -10.61 -3.20
CA LEU A 13 7.25 -10.07 -2.16
C LEU A 13 8.63 -9.72 -2.72
N LEU A 14 9.23 -10.64 -3.50
CA LEU A 14 10.53 -10.40 -4.15
C LEU A 14 10.50 -9.17 -5.05
N PHE A 15 9.47 -9.05 -5.89
CA PHE A 15 9.31 -7.89 -6.76
C PHE A 15 9.18 -6.59 -5.95
N ASN A 16 8.42 -6.59 -4.86
CA ASN A 16 8.25 -5.42 -3.99
C ASN A 16 9.58 -4.98 -3.35
N VAL A 17 10.38 -5.95 -2.88
CA VAL A 17 11.70 -5.69 -2.28
C VAL A 17 12.69 -5.14 -3.31
N LEU A 18 12.75 -5.74 -4.50
CA LEU A 18 13.60 -5.26 -5.60
C LEU A 18 13.22 -3.83 -6.00
N TYR A 19 11.92 -3.58 -6.11
CA TYR A 19 11.40 -2.26 -6.46
C TYR A 19 11.70 -1.23 -5.35
N TRP A 20 11.62 -1.61 -4.08
CA TRP A 20 12.03 -0.77 -2.95
C TRP A 20 13.52 -0.43 -3.00
N LEU A 21 14.40 -1.41 -3.22
CA LEU A 21 15.85 -1.21 -3.31
C LEU A 21 16.22 -0.24 -4.44
N TYR A 22 15.61 -0.40 -5.61
CA TYR A 22 15.91 0.44 -6.77
C TYR A 22 15.60 1.93 -6.54
N TYR A 23 14.53 2.24 -5.80
CA TYR A 23 14.11 3.63 -5.56
C TYR A 23 14.64 4.25 -4.26
N ARG A 24 15.26 3.47 -3.36
CA ARG A 24 15.74 3.94 -2.04
C ARG A 24 16.70 5.13 -2.13
N HIS A 25 17.54 5.19 -3.16
CA HIS A 25 18.56 6.24 -3.33
C HIS A 25 18.12 7.40 -4.25
N ARG A 26 16.90 7.37 -4.79
CA ARG A 26 16.42 8.40 -5.72
C ARG A 26 15.78 9.55 -4.94
N LYS A 27 16.13 10.80 -5.27
CA LYS A 27 15.50 11.99 -4.69
C LYS A 27 13.98 12.00 -4.97
N LYS A 28 13.20 12.35 -3.95
CA LYS A 28 11.74 12.51 -4.04
C LYS A 28 11.43 13.72 -4.90
N LYS A 29 10.37 13.62 -5.71
CA LYS A 29 9.99 14.65 -6.66
C LYS A 29 8.60 15.19 -6.32
N ASP A 30 8.54 16.49 -6.07
CA ASP A 30 7.34 17.21 -5.65
C ASP A 30 6.54 17.85 -6.79
N ARG A 31 7.10 17.95 -8.00
CA ARG A 31 6.44 18.56 -9.18
C ARG A 31 6.57 17.68 -10.42
N GLY A 32 5.54 17.70 -11.27
CA GLY A 32 5.44 16.86 -12.47
C GLY A 32 4.82 15.47 -12.24
N PHE A 33 4.66 14.71 -13.32
CA PHE A 33 4.11 13.35 -13.32
C PHE A 33 5.15 12.35 -12.81
N VAL A 34 4.78 11.55 -11.79
CA VAL A 34 5.65 10.54 -11.18
C VAL A 34 4.81 9.29 -10.92
N LEU A 35 5.03 8.24 -11.71
CA LEU A 35 4.33 6.96 -11.57
C LEU A 35 4.86 6.15 -10.38
N ALA A 36 6.16 6.18 -10.14
CA ALA A 36 6.80 5.37 -9.10
C ALA A 36 6.42 5.83 -7.69
N TYR A 37 5.70 4.97 -6.94
CA TYR A 37 5.28 5.22 -5.56
C TYR A 37 6.42 5.76 -4.69
N TYR A 38 7.58 5.09 -4.76
CA TYR A 38 8.76 5.40 -3.95
C TYR A 38 9.45 6.73 -4.26
N ARG A 39 9.12 7.39 -5.38
CA ARG A 39 9.70 8.69 -5.77
C ARG A 39 8.78 9.88 -5.50
N LEU A 40 7.52 9.64 -5.09
CA LEU A 40 6.61 10.70 -4.69
C LEU A 40 6.99 11.27 -3.31
N SER A 41 6.76 12.57 -3.12
CA SER A 41 6.80 13.21 -1.80
C SER A 41 5.69 12.67 -0.89
N TYR A 42 5.90 12.80 0.42
CA TYR A 42 4.95 12.25 1.39
C TYR A 42 3.59 12.95 1.34
N ARG A 43 3.56 14.25 1.02
CA ARG A 43 2.31 15.01 0.82
C ARG A 43 1.45 14.41 -0.30
N ARG A 44 2.06 14.05 -1.44
CA ARG A 44 1.36 13.46 -2.59
C ARG A 44 0.92 12.02 -2.32
N ARG A 45 1.76 11.25 -1.61
CA ARG A 45 1.39 9.90 -1.13
C ARG A 45 0.19 9.96 -0.21
N PHE A 46 0.16 10.88 0.75
CA PHE A 46 -0.97 11.06 1.65
C PHE A 46 -2.28 11.35 0.88
N LYS A 47 -2.26 12.32 -0.04
CA LYS A 47 -3.43 12.59 -0.91
C LYS A 47 -3.84 11.36 -1.71
N ARG A 48 -2.89 10.65 -2.31
CA ARG A 48 -3.21 9.44 -3.08
C ARG A 48 -3.81 8.35 -2.20
N ASN A 49 -3.28 8.13 -1.00
CA ASN A 49 -3.80 7.15 -0.04
C ASN A 49 -5.25 7.46 0.34
N LEU A 50 -5.61 8.74 0.51
CA LEU A 50 -7.00 9.16 0.72
C LEU A 50 -7.89 8.86 -0.50
N TRP A 51 -7.42 9.15 -1.71
CA TRP A 51 -8.15 8.83 -2.94
C TRP A 51 -8.24 7.33 -3.23
N THR A 52 -7.35 6.50 -2.67
CA THR A 52 -7.44 5.03 -2.77
C THR A 52 -8.32 4.40 -1.70
N LEU A 53 -8.80 5.15 -0.68
CA LEU A 53 -9.71 4.61 0.33
C LEU A 53 -10.99 4.00 -0.27
N PRO A 54 -11.67 4.63 -1.24
CA PRO A 54 -12.83 4.01 -1.89
C PRO A 54 -12.48 2.67 -2.56
N LEU A 55 -11.31 2.57 -3.19
CA LEU A 55 -10.85 1.31 -3.80
C LEU A 55 -10.57 0.23 -2.76
N ILE A 56 -10.01 0.61 -1.60
CA ILE A 56 -9.78 -0.33 -0.49
C ILE A 56 -11.12 -0.86 0.02
N ILE A 57 -12.12 0.00 0.20
CA ILE A 57 -13.47 -0.40 0.62
C ILE A 57 -14.09 -1.36 -0.39
N VAL A 58 -14.00 -1.04 -1.70
CA VAL A 58 -14.47 -1.94 -2.76
C VAL A 58 -13.75 -3.29 -2.70
N SER A 59 -12.43 -3.31 -2.47
CA SER A 59 -11.67 -4.56 -2.35
C SER A 59 -12.12 -5.43 -1.17
N ILE A 60 -12.50 -4.80 -0.05
CA ILE A 60 -13.04 -5.47 1.13
C ILE A 60 -14.42 -6.06 0.83
N ILE A 61 -15.29 -5.32 0.14
CA ILE A 61 -16.61 -5.83 -0.25
C ILE A 61 -16.43 -7.03 -1.19
N VAL A 62 -15.55 -6.92 -2.19
CA VAL A 62 -15.28 -8.02 -3.12
C VAL A 62 -14.80 -9.26 -2.40
N ILE A 63 -13.81 -9.18 -1.50
CA ILE A 63 -13.29 -10.37 -0.81
C ILE A 63 -14.35 -11.05 0.07
N LEU A 64 -15.26 -10.28 0.67
CA LEU A 64 -16.34 -10.80 1.52
C LEU A 64 -17.45 -11.47 0.71
N LEU A 65 -17.62 -11.13 -0.57
CA LEU A 65 -18.56 -11.77 -1.50
C LEU A 65 -18.02 -13.06 -2.13
N LEU A 66 -16.74 -13.41 -1.91
CA LEU A 66 -16.12 -14.60 -2.48
C LEU A 66 -16.30 -15.81 -1.55
N ASP A 67 -17.36 -16.57 -1.78
CA ASP A 67 -17.71 -17.74 -0.95
C ASP A 67 -16.68 -18.88 -0.99
N TYR A 68 -15.85 -18.95 -2.03
CA TYR A 68 -14.78 -19.95 -2.14
C TYR A 68 -13.53 -19.61 -1.32
N VAL A 69 -13.45 -18.40 -0.74
CA VAL A 69 -12.33 -17.98 0.11
C VAL A 69 -12.67 -18.33 1.56
N PRO A 70 -11.80 -19.07 2.28
CA PRO A 70 -12.07 -19.40 3.68
C PRO A 70 -12.23 -18.14 4.55
N ILE A 71 -13.19 -18.17 5.48
CA ILE A 71 -13.51 -17.02 6.35
C ILE A 71 -12.30 -16.47 7.10
N PHE A 72 -11.39 -17.33 7.56
CA PHE A 72 -10.17 -16.90 8.25
C PHE A 72 -9.23 -16.10 7.34
N VAL A 73 -9.18 -16.41 6.04
CA VAL A 73 -8.40 -15.68 5.04
C VAL A 73 -9.05 -14.33 4.76
N GLN A 74 -10.38 -14.27 4.64
CA GLN A 74 -11.12 -13.02 4.47
C GLN A 74 -10.89 -12.08 5.67
N MET A 75 -11.05 -12.57 6.90
CA MET A 75 -10.80 -11.80 8.12
C MET A 75 -9.36 -11.34 8.23
N GLY A 76 -8.39 -12.23 7.92
CA GLY A 76 -6.97 -11.89 7.88
C GLY A 76 -6.67 -10.78 6.87
N TYR A 77 -7.23 -10.85 5.66
CA TYR A 77 -7.09 -9.82 4.64
C TYR A 77 -7.66 -8.47 5.11
N VAL A 78 -8.90 -8.46 5.62
CA VAL A 78 -9.55 -7.25 6.12
C VAL A 78 -8.75 -6.62 7.25
N PHE A 79 -8.24 -7.43 8.17
CA PHE A 79 -7.41 -6.95 9.28
C PHE A 79 -6.11 -6.31 8.76
N VAL A 80 -5.35 -7.03 7.92
CA VAL A 80 -4.07 -6.55 7.39
C VAL A 80 -4.25 -5.29 6.56
N ILE A 81 -5.26 -5.22 5.68
CA ILE A 81 -5.45 -4.04 4.83
C ILE A 81 -5.92 -2.83 5.64
N SER A 82 -6.79 -3.02 6.62
CA SER A 82 -7.29 -1.93 7.47
C SER A 82 -6.16 -1.35 8.33
N VAL A 83 -5.44 -2.22 9.05
CA VAL A 83 -4.31 -1.81 9.90
C VAL A 83 -3.19 -1.20 9.06
N GLY A 84 -2.85 -1.83 7.93
CA GLY A 84 -1.84 -1.33 7.00
C GLY A 84 -2.18 0.07 6.48
N THR A 85 -3.43 0.29 6.08
CA THR A 85 -3.89 1.60 5.58
C THR A 85 -3.79 2.68 6.64
N VAL A 86 -4.16 2.39 7.89
CA VAL A 86 -4.06 3.34 9.01
C VAL A 86 -2.59 3.69 9.29
N ILE A 87 -1.73 2.69 9.40
CA ILE A 87 -0.29 2.89 9.62
C ILE A 87 0.31 3.75 8.50
N GLU A 88 -0.04 3.45 7.24
CA GLU A 88 0.48 4.16 6.08
C GLU A 88 -0.01 5.61 6.02
N LEU A 89 -1.28 5.86 6.35
CA LEU A 89 -1.83 7.21 6.47
C LEU A 89 -1.14 8.01 7.58
N MET A 90 -0.96 7.42 8.76
CA MET A 90 -0.29 8.08 9.90
C MET A 90 1.17 8.42 9.58
N TYR A 91 1.90 7.47 9.00
CA TYR A 91 3.31 7.67 8.62
C TYR A 91 3.44 8.77 7.56
N ASN A 92 2.63 8.69 6.50
CA ASN A 92 2.65 9.69 5.43
C ASN A 92 2.22 11.08 5.94
N TYR A 93 1.25 11.17 6.84
CA TYR A 93 0.84 12.44 7.46
C TYR A 93 1.95 13.05 8.31
N LYS A 94 2.51 12.27 9.24
CA LYS A 94 3.60 12.72 10.12
C LYS A 94 4.79 13.24 9.31
N GLN A 95 5.17 12.50 8.27
CA GLN A 95 6.31 12.86 7.45
C GLN A 95 6.02 14.04 6.51
N ALA A 96 4.78 14.15 6.01
CA ALA A 96 4.35 15.31 5.24
C ALA A 96 4.35 16.61 6.05
N ASN A 97 4.10 16.54 7.36
CA ASN A 97 4.18 17.68 8.28
C ASN A 97 5.63 18.05 8.61
N LYS A 98 6.51 17.07 8.84
CA LYS A 98 7.96 17.35 8.99
C LYS A 98 8.52 18.09 7.77
N GLU A 99 8.19 17.62 6.56
CA GLU A 99 8.55 18.31 5.32
C GLU A 99 7.94 19.72 5.17
N ARG A 100 6.99 20.14 6.03
CA ARG A 100 6.45 21.53 6.06
C ARG A 100 7.19 22.42 7.05
N GLU A 101 7.68 21.85 8.15
CA GLU A 101 8.38 22.58 9.21
C GLU A 101 9.83 22.91 8.82
N ASP A 102 10.44 22.09 7.93
CA ASP A 102 11.81 22.27 7.44
C ASP A 102 11.94 23.28 6.26
N ILE A 103 10.86 23.99 5.87
CA ILE A 103 10.81 24.95 4.76
C ILE A 103 10.51 26.35 5.30
#